data_AF-A0A9D6UR10-F1
#
_entry.id   AF-A0A9D6UR10-F1
#
_cell.length_a   1.000
_cell.length_b   1.000
_cell.length_c   1.000
_cell.angle_alpha   90.00
_cell.angle_beta   90.00
_cell.angle_gamma   90.00
#
_symmetry.space_group_name_H-M   'P 1'
#
loop_
_entity.id
_entity.type
_entity.pdbx_description
1 polymer ?
#
loop_
_entity_poly.entity_id
_entity_poly.type
_entity_poly.pdbx_seq_one_letter_code
_entity_poly.pdbx_strand_id
1 'polypeptide(L)'
;MQSCPSCGYAAPDLSHAAPGVEQLVKSPGYIGCPGAFARHAYILERLGFYADAGWTALHGAWVFDDEGQEHAARRLRAAAISYWKEGKAAGQHFMETTAEEFAIVTDLLRRLGDFDQAQATARVALNDDHLPGLIQDTLRFQLSLIQARDTACHALAELPPRPRGGVRVTLE
;
A
#
# COMPACT_ATOMS: atom_id res chain seq x y z
N MET A 1 -3.08 0.09 17.50
CA MET A 1 -1.72 0.65 17.64
C MET A 1 -1.62 1.33 19.00
N GLN A 2 -0.60 1.02 19.80
CA GLN A 2 -0.37 1.62 21.11
C GLN A 2 0.74 2.67 21.06
N SER A 3 0.77 3.58 22.03
CA SER A 3 1.83 4.59 22.15
C SER A 3 2.23 4.82 23.60
N CYS A 4 3.53 4.74 23.89
CA CYS A 4 4.08 5.03 25.20
C CYS A 4 3.97 6.54 25.50
N PRO A 5 3.33 6.94 26.61
CA PRO A 5 3.16 8.36 26.94
C PRO A 5 4.48 9.05 27.32
N SER A 6 5.50 8.29 27.73
CA SER A 6 6.78 8.87 28.19
C SER A 6 7.76 9.17 27.06
N CYS A 7 7.92 8.26 26.09
CA CYS A 7 8.93 8.40 25.03
C CYS A 7 8.33 8.38 23.61
N GLY A 8 7.01 8.23 23.49
CA GLY A 8 6.33 8.18 22.21
C GLY A 8 6.45 6.85 21.46
N TYR A 9 7.19 5.86 21.99
CA TYR A 9 7.33 4.52 21.38
C TYR A 9 5.99 3.97 20.92
N ALA A 10 5.89 3.56 19.66
CA ALA A 10 4.66 3.09 19.05
C ALA A 10 4.84 1.67 18.51
N ALA A 11 3.94 0.79 18.92
CA ALA A 11 3.90 -0.60 18.53
C ALA A 11 2.49 -1.20 18.67
N PRO A 12 2.19 -2.32 18.00
CA PRO A 12 0.97 -3.09 18.25
C PRO A 12 0.86 -3.52 19.72
N ASP A 13 2.00 -3.85 20.34
CA ASP A 13 2.14 -4.27 21.73
C ASP A 13 3.36 -3.59 22.38
N LEU A 14 3.14 -2.83 23.47
CA LEU A 14 4.20 -2.11 24.17
C LEU A 14 5.00 -2.98 25.15
N SER A 15 4.56 -4.21 25.46
CA SER A 15 5.34 -5.09 26.36
C SER A 15 6.59 -5.68 25.69
N HIS A 16 6.76 -5.46 24.39
CA HIS A 16 7.87 -5.95 23.60
C HIS A 16 8.54 -4.82 22.83
N ALA A 17 9.87 -4.78 22.83
CA ALA A 17 10.64 -3.87 22.00
C ALA A 17 11.90 -4.59 21.49
N ALA A 18 12.16 -4.48 20.19
CA ALA A 18 13.39 -5.02 19.61
C ALA A 18 14.63 -4.26 20.11
N PRO A 19 15.80 -4.91 20.19
CA PRO A 19 17.06 -4.23 20.48
C PRO A 19 17.28 -3.02 19.55
N GLY A 20 17.77 -1.90 20.10
CA GLY A 20 18.06 -0.69 19.33
C GLY A 20 16.88 0.29 19.16
N VAL A 21 15.64 -0.12 19.44
CA VAL A 21 14.46 0.75 19.35
C VAL A 21 14.59 2.02 20.20
N GLU A 22 15.22 1.93 21.38
CA GLU A 22 15.40 3.09 22.27
C GLU A 22 16.17 4.24 21.61
N GLN A 23 17.13 3.94 20.73
CA GLN A 23 17.87 4.97 20.00
C GLN A 23 17.03 5.54 18.86
N LEU A 24 16.24 4.69 18.19
CA LEU A 24 15.35 5.10 17.10
C LEU A 24 14.28 6.06 17.59
N VAL A 25 13.66 5.82 18.75
CA VAL A 25 12.58 6.70 19.27
C VAL A 25 13.08 8.11 19.63
N LYS A 26 14.39 8.27 19.83
CA LYS A 26 15.03 9.57 20.08
C LYS A 26 15.51 10.25 18.78
N SER A 27 15.44 9.56 17.64
CA SER A 27 15.94 10.10 16.37
C SER A 27 15.00 11.17 15.81
N PRO A 28 15.55 12.20 15.12
CA PRO A 28 14.72 13.24 14.49
C PRO A 28 13.71 12.67 13.48
N GLY A 29 14.09 11.61 12.75
CA GLY A 29 13.20 10.94 11.80
C GLY A 29 11.96 10.38 12.50
N TYR A 30 12.14 9.72 13.64
CA TYR A 30 11.02 9.20 14.43
C TYR A 30 10.14 10.30 15.03
N ILE A 31 10.76 11.35 15.59
CA ILE A 31 10.03 12.47 16.20
C ILE A 31 9.18 13.22 15.16
N GLY A 32 9.65 13.28 13.91
CA GLY A 32 8.94 13.89 12.80
C GLY A 32 7.78 13.04 12.23
N CYS A 33 7.65 11.78 12.61
CA CYS A 33 6.60 10.90 12.08
C CYS A 33 5.21 11.26 12.66
N PRO A 34 4.18 11.46 11.80
CA PRO A 34 2.84 11.81 12.26
C PRO A 34 2.08 10.59 12.80
N GLY A 35 1.78 10.60 14.09
CA GLY A 35 0.94 9.59 14.72
C GLY A 35 1.66 8.26 14.99
N ALA A 36 0.92 7.30 15.53
CA ALA A 36 1.51 6.04 16.02
C ALA A 36 1.90 5.08 14.87
N PHE A 37 1.10 5.02 13.80
CA PHE A 37 1.39 4.16 12.65
C PHE A 37 2.66 4.58 11.89
N ALA A 38 2.82 5.88 11.59
CA ALA A 38 4.03 6.37 10.93
C ALA A 38 5.28 6.07 11.77
N ARG A 39 5.19 6.27 13.09
CA ARG A 39 6.27 5.98 14.04
C ARG A 39 6.63 4.50 14.07
N HIS A 40 5.64 3.61 14.09
CA HIS A 40 5.91 2.18 14.06
C HIS A 40 6.49 1.72 12.71
N ALA A 41 5.95 2.21 11.59
CA ALA A 41 6.47 1.92 10.26
C ALA A 41 7.93 2.36 10.10
N TYR A 42 8.29 3.54 10.63
CA TYR A 42 9.68 4.00 10.68
C TYR A 42 10.58 3.04 11.47
N ILE A 43 10.14 2.55 12.63
CA ILE A 43 10.94 1.58 13.40
C ILE A 43 11.15 0.30 12.59
N LEU A 44 10.09 -0.24 11.97
CA LEU A 44 10.17 -1.45 11.15
C LEU A 44 11.14 -1.27 9.97
N GLU A 45 11.06 -0.15 9.26
CA GLU A 45 11.99 0.17 8.18
C GLU A 45 13.44 0.23 8.66
N ARG A 46 13.71 0.90 9.78
CA ARG A 46 15.07 1.00 10.35
C ARG A 46 15.63 -0.33 10.85
N LEU A 47 14.77 -1.31 11.10
CA LEU A 47 15.14 -2.68 11.44
C LEU A 47 15.20 -3.60 10.21
N GLY A 48 14.90 -3.09 9.02
CA GLY A 48 14.91 -3.83 7.76
C GLY A 48 13.63 -4.63 7.49
N PHE A 49 12.56 -4.46 8.27
CA PHE A 49 11.26 -5.11 8.06
C PHE A 49 10.38 -4.27 7.12
N TYR A 50 10.81 -4.13 5.87
CA TYR A 50 10.18 -3.22 4.90
C TYR A 50 8.75 -3.64 4.51
N ALA A 51 8.49 -4.93 4.35
CA ALA A 51 7.14 -5.43 4.05
C ALA A 51 6.14 -5.01 5.14
N ASP A 52 6.50 -5.25 6.41
CA ASP A 52 5.70 -4.88 7.57
C ASP A 52 5.59 -3.36 7.75
N ALA A 53 6.65 -2.62 7.45
CA ALA A 53 6.64 -1.15 7.46
C ALA A 53 5.61 -0.61 6.46
N GLY A 54 5.56 -1.17 5.25
CA GLY A 54 4.59 -0.77 4.24
C GLY A 54 3.15 -1.08 4.63
N TRP A 55 2.89 -2.27 5.19
CA TRP A 55 1.57 -2.60 5.73
C TRP A 55 1.16 -1.73 6.90
N THR A 56 2.08 -1.45 7.82
CA THR A 56 1.84 -0.57 8.96
C THR A 56 1.47 0.84 8.49
N ALA A 57 2.18 1.37 7.49
CA ALA A 57 1.86 2.65 6.89
C ALA A 57 0.47 2.62 6.23
N LEU A 58 0.16 1.59 5.43
CA LEU A 58 -1.14 1.47 4.77
C LEU A 58 -2.30 1.36 5.76
N HIS A 59 -2.17 0.57 6.83
CA HIS A 59 -3.18 0.52 7.89
C HIS A 59 -3.42 1.88 8.53
N GLY A 60 -2.36 2.66 8.76
CA GLY A 60 -2.51 4.03 9.24
C GLY A 60 -3.20 4.94 8.22
N ALA A 61 -2.99 4.72 6.92
CA ALA A 61 -3.69 5.45 5.87
C ALA A 61 -5.20 5.16 5.90
N TRP A 62 -5.62 3.91 6.07
CA TRP A 62 -7.04 3.55 6.19
C TRP A 62 -7.70 4.18 7.42
N VAL A 63 -7.01 4.22 8.57
CA VAL A 63 -7.53 4.94 9.75
C VAL A 63 -7.76 6.43 9.43
N PHE A 64 -6.82 7.08 8.74
CA PHE A 64 -7.00 8.47 8.35
C PHE A 64 -8.06 8.66 7.26
N ASP A 65 -8.30 7.66 6.40
CA ASP A 65 -9.39 7.68 5.42
C ASP A 65 -10.74 7.72 6.13
N ASP A 66 -10.93 6.84 7.10
CA ASP A 66 -12.16 6.74 7.90
C ASP A 66 -12.42 8.03 8.71
N GLU A 67 -11.36 8.71 9.14
CA GLU A 67 -11.40 10.00 9.83
C GLU A 67 -11.50 11.22 8.90
N GLY A 68 -11.46 11.04 7.58
CA GLY A 68 -11.48 12.12 6.59
C GLY A 68 -10.20 12.98 6.53
N GLN A 69 -9.09 12.49 7.09
CA GLN A 69 -7.80 13.17 7.12
C GLN A 69 -6.94 12.89 5.87
N GLU A 70 -7.43 13.29 4.70
CA GLU A 70 -6.83 12.92 3.40
C GLU A 70 -5.34 13.28 3.28
N HIS A 71 -4.90 14.44 3.79
CA HIS A 71 -3.47 14.79 3.75
C HIS A 71 -2.58 13.81 4.53
N ALA A 72 -3.06 13.28 5.65
CA ALA A 72 -2.32 12.31 6.45
C ALA A 72 -2.36 10.93 5.79
N ALA A 73 -3.52 10.50 5.30
CA ALA A 73 -3.67 9.26 4.54
C ALA A 73 -2.75 9.24 3.31
N ARG A 74 -2.75 10.31 2.52
CA ARG A 74 -1.88 10.47 1.34
C ARG A 74 -0.40 10.26 1.66
N ARG A 75 0.11 10.86 2.75
CA ARG A 75 1.51 10.68 3.15
C ARG A 75 1.83 9.22 3.49
N LEU A 76 0.90 8.53 4.16
CA LEU A 76 1.09 7.15 4.54
C LEU A 76 0.97 6.17 3.36
N ARG A 77 0.06 6.41 2.40
CA ARG A 77 0.02 5.63 1.14
C ARG A 77 1.33 5.76 0.37
N ALA A 78 1.89 6.97 0.27
CA ALA A 78 3.19 7.20 -0.37
C ALA A 78 4.34 6.52 0.38
N ALA A 79 4.35 6.58 1.72
CA ALA A 79 5.33 5.88 2.53
C ALA A 79 5.25 4.35 2.34
N ALA A 80 4.05 3.78 2.27
CA ALA A 80 3.85 2.35 2.04
C ALA A 80 4.53 1.87 0.74
N ILE A 81 4.30 2.59 -0.36
CA ILE A 81 4.95 2.30 -1.66
C ILE A 81 6.48 2.41 -1.53
N SER A 82 6.98 3.44 -0.85
CA SER A 82 8.43 3.62 -0.65
C SER A 82 9.04 2.45 0.13
N TYR A 83 8.41 2.03 1.22
CA TYR A 83 8.89 0.89 2.01
C TYR A 83 8.85 -0.41 1.21
N TRP A 84 7.76 -0.68 0.50
CA TRP A 84 7.70 -1.87 -0.33
C TRP A 84 8.72 -1.87 -1.46
N LYS A 85 9.04 -0.71 -2.05
CA LYS A 85 10.11 -0.59 -3.05
C LYS A 85 11.48 -0.98 -2.47
N GLU A 86 11.83 -0.48 -1.29
CA GLU A 86 13.04 -0.88 -0.55
C GLU A 86 12.99 -2.39 -0.22
N GLY A 87 11.83 -2.88 0.22
CA GLY A 87 11.60 -4.30 0.49
C GLY A 87 11.85 -5.19 -0.73
N LYS A 88 11.36 -4.81 -1.92
CA LYS A 88 11.65 -5.51 -3.17
C LYS A 88 13.14 -5.55 -3.46
N ALA A 89 13.85 -4.44 -3.27
CA ALA A 89 15.31 -4.39 -3.45
C ALA A 89 16.06 -5.28 -2.45
N ALA A 90 15.49 -5.48 -1.25
CA ALA A 90 15.99 -6.38 -0.21
C ALA A 90 15.48 -7.83 -0.32
N GLY A 91 14.77 -8.19 -1.39
CA GLY A 91 14.25 -9.56 -1.60
C GLY A 91 13.01 -9.92 -0.76
N GLN A 92 12.31 -8.94 -0.21
CA GLN A 92 11.06 -9.13 0.52
C GLN A 92 9.86 -9.07 -0.41
N HIS A 93 8.85 -9.87 -0.09
CA HIS A 93 7.52 -9.82 -0.66
C HIS A 93 6.55 -9.29 0.38
N PHE A 94 5.50 -8.58 -0.04
CA PHE A 94 4.48 -8.03 0.86
C PHE A 94 3.06 -8.54 0.55
N MET A 95 2.92 -9.35 -0.50
CA MET A 95 1.75 -10.18 -0.78
C MET A 95 2.18 -11.62 -1.05
N GLU A 96 1.22 -12.54 -1.15
CA GLU A 96 1.50 -13.93 -1.53
C GLU A 96 2.01 -14.04 -2.97
N THR A 97 1.49 -13.18 -3.87
CA THR A 97 1.87 -13.16 -5.28
C THR A 97 2.28 -11.77 -5.76
N THR A 98 3.19 -11.72 -6.73
CA THR A 98 3.58 -10.46 -7.40
C THR A 98 2.38 -9.78 -8.07
N ALA A 99 1.41 -10.54 -8.56
CA ALA A 99 0.20 -9.99 -9.17
C ALA A 99 -0.64 -9.18 -8.18
N GLU A 100 -0.75 -9.64 -6.94
CA GLU A 100 -1.40 -8.90 -5.86
C GLU A 100 -0.60 -7.65 -5.46
N GLU A 101 0.74 -7.74 -5.41
CA GLU A 101 1.61 -6.58 -5.17
C GLU A 101 1.35 -5.48 -6.22
N PHE A 102 1.23 -5.85 -7.49
CA PHE A 102 0.88 -4.92 -8.56
C PHE A 102 -0.51 -4.31 -8.35
N ALA A 103 -1.52 -5.12 -8.03
CA ALA A 103 -2.90 -4.64 -7.86
C ALA A 103 -3.01 -3.60 -6.75
N ILE A 104 -2.41 -3.86 -5.58
CA ILE A 104 -2.45 -2.92 -4.45
C ILE A 104 -1.62 -1.66 -4.74
N VAL A 105 -0.44 -1.78 -5.34
CA VAL A 105 0.39 -0.60 -5.69
C VAL A 105 -0.29 0.26 -6.75
N THR A 106 -0.96 -0.34 -7.74
CA THR A 106 -1.79 0.38 -8.72
C THR A 106 -2.88 1.20 -8.02
N ASP A 107 -3.61 0.62 -7.07
CA ASP A 107 -4.64 1.34 -6.32
C ASP A 107 -4.04 2.53 -5.54
N LEU A 108 -2.93 2.31 -4.82
CA LEU A 108 -2.30 3.37 -4.04
C LEU A 108 -1.79 4.50 -4.93
N LEU A 109 -1.13 4.20 -6.06
CA LEU A 109 -0.67 5.21 -7.01
C LEU A 109 -1.83 6.01 -7.59
N ARG A 110 -2.93 5.33 -7.97
CA ARG A 110 -4.15 5.98 -8.44
C ARG A 110 -4.73 6.92 -7.39
N ARG A 111 -4.86 6.48 -6.14
CA ARG A 111 -5.37 7.31 -5.02
C ARG A 111 -4.41 8.44 -4.65
N LEU A 112 -3.13 8.31 -4.97
CA LEU A 112 -2.15 9.40 -4.92
C LEU A 112 -2.25 10.33 -6.14
N GLY A 113 -3.06 10.03 -7.15
CA GLY A 113 -3.17 10.79 -8.38
C GLY A 113 -1.96 10.67 -9.30
N ASP A 114 -1.05 9.73 -9.03
CA ASP A 114 0.06 9.37 -9.92
C ASP A 114 -0.45 8.40 -10.99
N PHE A 115 -1.31 8.92 -11.85
CA PHE A 115 -2.04 8.14 -12.85
C PHE A 115 -1.13 7.49 -13.88
N ASP A 116 -0.02 8.15 -14.23
CA ASP A 116 0.93 7.64 -15.21
C ASP A 116 1.66 6.41 -14.65
N GLN A 117 2.16 6.49 -13.41
CA GLN A 117 2.79 5.34 -12.77
C GLN A 117 1.77 4.25 -12.45
N ALA A 118 0.56 4.60 -12.00
CA ALA A 118 -0.52 3.63 -11.76
C ALA A 118 -0.86 2.84 -13.03
N GLN A 119 -0.96 3.52 -14.17
CA GLN A 119 -1.23 2.90 -15.47
C GLN A 119 -0.09 1.98 -15.90
N ALA A 120 1.16 2.43 -15.77
CA ALA A 120 2.33 1.62 -16.10
C ALA A 120 2.38 0.34 -15.25
N THR A 121 2.23 0.47 -13.93
CA THR A 121 2.18 -0.64 -12.97
C THR A 121 1.07 -1.65 -13.33
N ALA A 122 -0.13 -1.17 -13.65
CA ALA A 122 -1.24 -2.05 -14.00
C ALA A 122 -1.01 -2.81 -15.32
N ARG A 123 -0.44 -2.13 -16.33
CA ARG A 123 -0.14 -2.74 -17.64
C ARG A 123 0.94 -3.79 -17.56
N VAL A 124 1.95 -3.60 -16.70
CA VAL A 124 2.99 -4.61 -16.47
C VAL A 124 2.37 -5.90 -15.96
N ALA A 125 1.50 -5.83 -14.95
CA ALA A 125 0.80 -7.01 -14.45
C ALA A 125 -0.09 -7.66 -15.52
N LEU A 126 -0.86 -6.86 -16.26
CA LEU A 126 -1.77 -7.35 -17.31
C LEU A 126 -1.10 -8.03 -18.50
N ASN A 127 0.23 -7.94 -18.63
CA ASN A 127 0.99 -8.67 -19.64
C ASN A 127 1.26 -10.13 -19.23
N ASP A 128 0.90 -10.55 -18.02
CA ASP A 128 0.98 -11.94 -17.58
C ASP A 128 -0.30 -12.71 -17.99
N ASP A 129 -0.13 -13.70 -18.87
CA ASP A 129 -1.21 -14.55 -19.39
C ASP A 129 -1.84 -15.48 -18.33
N HIS A 130 -1.20 -15.64 -17.18
CA HIS A 130 -1.64 -16.53 -16.08
C HIS A 130 -2.24 -15.79 -14.88
N LEU A 131 -2.57 -14.51 -15.05
CA LEU A 131 -3.21 -13.71 -14.01
C LEU A 131 -4.51 -14.36 -13.47
N PRO A 132 -4.67 -14.47 -12.14
CA PRO A 132 -5.94 -14.86 -11.54
C PRO A 132 -7.06 -13.91 -11.98
N GLY A 133 -8.24 -14.47 -12.24
CA GLY A 133 -9.34 -13.71 -12.81
C GLY A 133 -9.73 -12.47 -12.00
N LEU A 134 -9.83 -12.61 -10.67
CA LEU A 134 -10.16 -11.48 -9.79
C LEU A 134 -9.14 -10.35 -9.88
N ILE A 135 -7.84 -10.67 -9.97
CA ILE A 135 -6.78 -9.67 -10.09
C ILE A 135 -6.85 -8.98 -11.45
N GLN A 136 -7.07 -9.74 -12.53
CA GLN A 136 -7.27 -9.19 -13.86
C GLN A 136 -8.45 -8.20 -13.91
N ASP A 137 -9.59 -8.54 -13.30
CA ASP A 137 -10.77 -7.69 -13.25
C ASP A 137 -10.49 -6.43 -12.42
N THR A 138 -9.82 -6.59 -11.28
CA THR A 138 -9.40 -5.47 -10.41
C THR A 138 -8.50 -4.50 -11.18
N LEU A 139 -7.47 -4.99 -11.87
CA LEU A 139 -6.55 -4.14 -12.63
C LEU A 139 -7.24 -3.42 -13.79
N ARG A 140 -8.18 -4.07 -14.50
CA ARG A 140 -8.97 -3.44 -15.56
C ARG A 140 -9.90 -2.36 -15.02
N PHE A 141 -10.55 -2.62 -13.90
CA PHE A 141 -11.36 -1.63 -13.21
C PHE A 141 -10.51 -0.44 -12.77
N GLN A 142 -9.35 -0.68 -12.15
CA GLN A 142 -8.39 0.36 -11.80
C GLN A 142 -7.95 1.20 -13.02
N LEU A 143 -7.71 0.58 -14.19
CA LEU A 143 -7.43 1.32 -15.43
C LEU A 143 -8.56 2.25 -15.85
N SER A 144 -9.83 1.85 -15.71
CA SER A 144 -10.97 2.74 -16.00
C SER A 144 -11.04 3.93 -15.03
N LEU A 145 -10.75 3.71 -13.74
CA LEU A 145 -10.69 4.77 -12.74
C LEU A 145 -9.51 5.72 -13.00
N ILE A 146 -8.35 5.19 -13.37
CA ILE A 146 -7.17 5.96 -13.77
C ILE A 146 -7.50 6.87 -14.97
N GLN A 147 -8.19 6.34 -15.99
CA GLN A 147 -8.61 7.12 -17.15
C GLN A 147 -9.58 8.24 -16.77
N ALA A 148 -10.48 7.99 -15.81
CA ALA A 148 -11.38 8.99 -15.25
C ALA A 148 -10.70 9.97 -14.27
N ARG A 149 -9.40 9.78 -13.98
CA ARG A 149 -8.64 10.50 -12.94
C ARG A 149 -9.29 10.41 -11.56
N ASP A 150 -9.93 9.28 -11.27
CA ASP A 150 -10.61 9.02 -10.01
C ASP A 150 -9.59 8.65 -8.92
N THR A 151 -9.64 9.35 -7.79
CA THR A 151 -8.77 9.12 -6.62
C THR A 151 -9.54 8.56 -5.41
N ALA A 152 -10.85 8.34 -5.55
CA ALA A 152 -11.71 7.85 -4.49
C ALA A 152 -11.39 6.39 -4.12
N CYS A 153 -11.87 6.01 -2.94
CA CYS A 153 -11.86 4.62 -2.49
C CYS A 153 -12.98 3.84 -3.18
N HIS A 154 -12.66 2.62 -3.65
CA HIS A 154 -13.63 1.71 -4.25
C HIS A 154 -13.50 0.31 -3.64
N ALA A 155 -14.62 -0.39 -3.52
CA ALA A 155 -14.71 -1.75 -3.02
C ALA A 155 -14.72 -2.78 -4.17
N LEU A 156 -14.27 -4.00 -3.88
CA LEU A 156 -14.34 -5.12 -4.84
C LEU A 156 -15.78 -5.45 -5.28
N ALA A 157 -16.80 -5.07 -4.49
CA ALA A 157 -18.20 -5.23 -4.85
C ALA A 157 -18.63 -4.35 -6.05
N GLU A 158 -17.85 -3.32 -6.38
CA GLU A 158 -18.08 -2.44 -7.54
C GLU A 158 -17.54 -3.04 -8.85
N LEU A 159 -16.84 -4.18 -8.80
CA LEU A 159 -16.32 -4.81 -10.00
C LEU A 159 -17.47 -5.20 -10.95
N PRO A 160 -17.36 -4.83 -12.23
CA PRO A 160 -18.38 -5.20 -13.20
C PRO A 160 -18.46 -6.73 -13.33
N PRO A 161 -19.67 -7.30 -13.48
CA PRO A 161 -19.82 -8.74 -13.63
C PRO A 161 -19.12 -9.21 -14.91
N ARG A 162 -18.41 -10.34 -14.82
CA ARG A 162 -17.87 -10.99 -16.01
C ARG A 162 -19.01 -11.32 -16.99
N PRO A 163 -18.88 -10.98 -18.28
CA PRO A 163 -19.82 -11.42 -19.28
C PRO A 163 -19.93 -12.95 -19.22
N ARG A 164 -21.14 -13.47 -19.02
CA ARG A 164 -21.38 -14.91 -19.05
C ARG A 164 -21.28 -15.37 -20.51
N GLY A 165 -20.19 -16.08 -20.83
CA GLY A 165 -20.01 -16.74 -22.13
C GLY A 165 -19.96 -15.77 -23.31
N GLY A 166 -18.75 -15.32 -23.67
CA GLY A 166 -18.48 -14.65 -24.94
C GLY A 166 -17.38 -15.40 -25.68
N VAL A 167 -17.58 -15.67 -26.96
CA VAL A 167 -16.54 -16.20 -27.85
C VAL A 167 -15.42 -15.15 -27.95
N ARG A 168 -14.17 -15.58 -27.78
CA ARG A 168 -12.99 -14.74 -27.99
C ARG A 168 -13.00 -14.30 -29.46
N VAL A 169 -13.30 -13.04 -29.74
CA VAL A 169 -13.19 -12.48 -31.08
C VAL A 169 -11.74 -12.04 -31.27
N THR A 170 -10.98 -12.80 -32.05
CA THR A 170 -9.69 -12.37 -32.57
C THR A 170 -9.97 -11.40 -33.72
N LEU A 171 -9.46 -10.18 -33.63
CA LEU A 171 -9.41 -9.27 -34.77
C LEU A 171 -8.19 -9.66 -35.60
N GLU A 172 -8.42 -10.10 -36.83
CA GLU A 172 -7.40 -10.29 -37.87
C GLU A 172 -6.98 -8.94 -38.48
#